data_AF-A0A1H7VRI3-F1
#
_entry.id   AF-A0A1H7VRI3-F1
#
_cell.length_a   1.000
_cell.length_b   1.000
_cell.length_c   1.000
_cell.angle_alpha   90.00
_cell.angle_beta   90.00
_cell.angle_gamma   90.00
#
_symmetry.space_group_name_H-M   'P 1'
#
loop_
_entity.id
_entity.type
_entity.pdbx_description
1 polymer ?
#
loop_
_entity_poly.entity_id
_entity_poly.type
_entity_poly.pdbx_seq_one_letter_code
_entity_poly.pdbx_strand_id
1 'polypeptide(L)'
;MPDSTNYVTVHDTACTNTNPDSCVVVQIAANVLAWEIPDNKYGDKLPMIPSSAHVQHGKILYHLPIKATVESRGGVALSGRSFTVKSNRTSDTVRLSGPTDSNGCAMVILESREPGILSLTVADADITAIALSVTLKDAWYESTFLITGYHVCFESDFSGESVLAHGTNDYHKRDFLYGARGVVMQGTGKASNGRYIRPTQVHSGWHRNSHGNRDYLDNPDGVAFMYTDSVQGAYGPVRENHSIAIDPRIIPKRAQVDIEMVGLRFGDDTGSAIIGHHIDNFVGAGAAVQATWENGSVNNTQRKVKYIGI
;
A
#
# COMPACT_ATOMS: atom_id res chain seq x y z
N MET A 1 -37.09 45.96 -0.43
CA MET A 1 -35.99 44.99 -0.25
C MET A 1 -35.42 44.74 -1.64
N PRO A 2 -34.16 45.06 -1.92
CA PRO A 2 -33.62 44.82 -3.25
C PRO A 2 -33.44 43.31 -3.42
N ASP A 3 -34.02 42.75 -4.49
CA ASP A 3 -33.78 41.39 -4.94
C ASP A 3 -32.27 41.21 -5.13
N SER A 4 -31.65 40.37 -4.29
CA SER A 4 -30.27 39.94 -4.50
C SER A 4 -30.24 39.11 -5.77
N THR A 5 -29.90 39.75 -6.89
CA THR A 5 -29.71 39.09 -8.17
C THR A 5 -28.44 38.25 -8.06
N ASN A 6 -28.60 36.95 -7.84
CA ASN A 6 -27.49 36.00 -7.86
C ASN A 6 -27.11 35.74 -9.32
N TYR A 7 -26.00 36.31 -9.75
CA TYR A 7 -25.42 36.02 -11.06
C TYR A 7 -24.64 34.70 -10.99
N VAL A 8 -25.19 33.65 -11.61
CA VAL A 8 -24.43 32.42 -11.89
C VAL A 8 -23.73 32.63 -13.22
N THR A 9 -22.40 32.60 -13.21
CA THR A 9 -21.63 32.63 -14.46
C THR A 9 -21.77 31.27 -15.14
N VAL A 10 -22.47 31.25 -16.27
CA VAL A 10 -22.61 30.05 -17.11
C VAL A 10 -21.50 30.08 -18.15
N HIS A 11 -20.57 29.11 -18.08
CA HIS A 11 -19.64 28.85 -19.17
C HIS A 11 -20.33 27.90 -20.16
N ASP A 12 -20.96 28.46 -21.19
CA ASP A 12 -21.53 27.67 -22.28
C ASP A 12 -21.07 28.24 -23.63
N THR A 13 -20.98 27.36 -24.62
CA THR A 13 -20.44 27.68 -25.95
C THR A 13 -21.59 27.64 -26.93
N ALA A 14 -22.10 28.81 -27.34
CA ALA A 14 -23.10 28.90 -28.40
C ALA A 14 -22.39 28.93 -29.77
N CYS A 15 -22.60 27.90 -30.59
CA CYS A 15 -22.22 27.92 -32.00
C CYS A 15 -23.31 28.62 -32.80
N THR A 16 -23.09 29.89 -33.18
CA THR A 16 -23.97 30.57 -34.15
C THR A 16 -23.64 30.07 -35.56
N ASN A 17 -24.64 29.68 -36.36
CA ASN A 17 -24.38 29.42 -37.77
C ASN A 17 -24.27 30.75 -38.55
N THR A 18 -23.64 30.72 -39.72
CA THR A 18 -23.36 31.91 -40.55
C THR A 18 -24.56 32.39 -41.38
N ASN A 19 -25.73 31.76 -41.26
CA ASN A 19 -26.94 32.18 -41.98
C ASN A 19 -27.67 33.28 -41.21
N PRO A 20 -27.85 34.47 -41.83
CA PRO A 20 -28.80 35.46 -41.34
C PRO A 20 -30.18 34.79 -41.15
N ASP A 21 -30.89 35.18 -40.09
CA ASP A 21 -32.24 34.70 -39.74
C ASP A 21 -32.37 33.24 -39.26
N SER A 22 -31.25 32.58 -38.92
CA SER A 22 -31.30 31.27 -38.28
C SER A 22 -31.66 31.35 -36.79
N CYS A 23 -32.54 30.45 -36.34
CA CYS A 23 -32.87 30.32 -34.92
C CYS A 23 -31.69 29.69 -34.17
N VAL A 24 -31.13 30.42 -33.20
CA VAL A 24 -30.13 29.90 -32.26
C VAL A 24 -30.85 29.42 -31.01
N VAL A 25 -30.81 28.11 -30.76
CA VAL A 25 -31.33 27.51 -29.53
C VAL A 25 -30.17 27.32 -28.56
N VAL A 26 -30.20 28.04 -27.44
CA VAL A 26 -29.26 27.84 -26.31
C VAL A 26 -29.95 26.99 -25.26
N GLN A 27 -29.47 25.76 -25.07
CA GLN A 27 -29.96 24.86 -24.03
C GLN A 27 -29.07 24.97 -22.80
N ILE A 28 -29.59 25.55 -21.73
CA ILE A 28 -28.86 25.65 -20.47
C ILE A 28 -29.34 24.52 -19.55
N ALA A 29 -28.43 23.66 -19.10
CA ALA A 29 -28.73 22.52 -18.23
C ALA A 29 -29.54 22.91 -16.98
N ALA A 30 -30.53 22.10 -16.63
CA ALA A 30 -31.48 22.38 -15.55
C ALA A 30 -30.87 22.32 -14.14
N ASN A 31 -29.80 21.56 -13.99
CA ASN A 31 -29.26 21.14 -12.71
C ASN A 31 -27.74 21.38 -12.66
N VAL A 32 -27.22 21.52 -11.45
CA VAL A 32 -25.80 21.67 -11.15
C VAL A 32 -25.34 20.54 -10.26
N LEU A 33 -24.08 20.14 -10.41
CA LEU A 33 -23.44 19.16 -9.53
C LEU A 33 -22.17 19.75 -8.91
N ALA A 34 -22.05 19.58 -7.60
CA ALA A 34 -20.85 19.89 -6.83
C ALA A 34 -20.17 18.61 -6.35
N TRP A 35 -18.83 18.64 -6.31
CA TRP A 35 -17.99 17.52 -5.87
C TRP A 35 -17.40 17.78 -4.48
N GLU A 36 -17.35 16.75 -3.66
CA GLU A 36 -16.65 16.76 -2.39
C GLU A 36 -15.95 15.41 -2.20
N ILE A 37 -14.65 15.42 -1.92
CA ILE A 37 -13.96 14.21 -1.44
C ILE A 37 -14.07 14.23 0.09
N PRO A 38 -14.84 13.31 0.69
CA PRO A 38 -14.95 13.22 2.15
C PRO A 38 -13.65 12.75 2.77
N ASP A 39 -13.47 13.04 4.06
CA ASP A 39 -12.34 12.49 4.81
C ASP A 39 -12.48 10.96 4.90
N ASN A 40 -11.36 10.28 4.68
CA ASN A 40 -11.23 8.86 4.92
C ASN A 40 -11.13 8.58 6.44
N LYS A 41 -11.02 7.30 6.80
CA LYS A 41 -10.95 6.87 8.21
C LYS A 41 -9.73 7.40 8.99
N TYR A 42 -8.76 8.02 8.31
CA TYR A 42 -7.58 8.64 8.91
C TYR A 42 -7.66 10.18 8.94
N GLY A 43 -8.78 10.76 8.51
CA GLY A 43 -9.02 12.21 8.60
C GLY A 43 -8.39 13.03 7.48
N ASP A 44 -8.06 12.40 6.35
CA ASP A 44 -7.58 13.09 5.15
C ASP A 44 -8.33 12.63 3.89
N LYS A 45 -8.04 13.26 2.75
CA LYS A 45 -8.77 13.04 1.48
C LYS A 45 -8.06 12.06 0.54
N LEU A 46 -7.08 11.31 1.03
CA LEU A 46 -6.36 10.34 0.22
C LEU A 46 -7.23 9.11 -0.07
N PRO A 47 -7.01 8.44 -1.22
CA PRO A 47 -7.63 7.16 -1.50
C PRO A 47 -7.22 6.10 -0.48
N MET A 48 -8.08 5.10 -0.34
CA MET A 48 -7.84 3.93 0.48
C MET A 48 -7.48 2.73 -0.40
N ILE A 49 -6.67 1.81 0.12
CA ILE A 49 -6.47 0.48 -0.42
C ILE A 49 -7.36 -0.45 0.40
N PRO A 50 -8.46 -0.97 -0.17
CA PRO A 50 -9.38 -1.83 0.57
C PRO A 50 -8.67 -3.06 1.14
N SER A 51 -9.09 -3.51 2.33
CA SER A 51 -8.52 -4.67 3.02
C SER A 51 -8.66 -6.00 2.24
N SER A 52 -9.64 -6.07 1.33
CA SER A 52 -9.85 -7.18 0.39
C SER A 52 -9.06 -7.06 -0.91
N ALA A 53 -8.41 -5.93 -1.16
CA ALA A 53 -7.68 -5.70 -2.39
C ALA A 53 -6.29 -6.34 -2.36
N HIS A 54 -5.92 -6.97 -3.47
CA HIS A 54 -4.58 -7.50 -3.69
C HIS A 54 -3.86 -6.70 -4.78
N VAL A 55 -2.53 -6.74 -4.72
CA VAL A 55 -1.64 -6.27 -5.77
C VAL A 55 -1.93 -7.08 -7.05
N GLN A 56 -2.11 -6.38 -8.16
CA GLN A 56 -2.24 -6.98 -9.49
C GLN A 56 -1.25 -6.29 -10.43
N HIS A 57 -0.46 -7.08 -11.15
CA HIS A 57 0.58 -6.57 -12.06
C HIS A 57 1.52 -5.53 -11.41
N GLY A 58 1.84 -5.71 -10.12
CA GLY A 58 2.70 -4.79 -9.37
C GLY A 58 2.03 -3.49 -8.94
N LYS A 59 0.71 -3.37 -9.04
CA LYS A 59 -0.04 -2.15 -8.73
C LYS A 59 -1.06 -2.39 -7.62
N ILE A 60 -1.17 -1.42 -6.71
CA ILE A 60 -2.26 -1.35 -5.71
C ILE A 60 -3.58 -0.92 -6.37
N LEU A 61 -4.68 -1.04 -5.62
CA LEU A 61 -5.97 -0.46 -6.01
C LEU A 61 -6.18 0.84 -5.21
N TYR A 62 -6.24 1.97 -5.89
CA TYR A 62 -6.75 3.21 -5.34
C TYR A 62 -8.28 3.14 -5.33
N HIS A 63 -8.90 3.22 -4.16
CA HIS A 63 -10.34 3.33 -4.00
C HIS A 63 -10.65 4.70 -3.40
N LEU A 64 -11.35 5.55 -4.15
CA LEU A 64 -11.66 6.92 -3.77
C LEU A 64 -13.19 7.16 -3.85
N PRO A 65 -13.88 7.22 -2.70
CA PRO A 65 -15.24 7.72 -2.62
C PRO A 65 -15.27 9.23 -2.83
N ILE A 66 -16.22 9.69 -3.62
CA ILE A 66 -16.44 11.11 -3.95
C ILE A 66 -17.93 11.37 -3.77
N LYS A 67 -18.28 12.33 -2.93
CA LYS A 67 -19.65 12.79 -2.79
C LYS A 67 -19.98 13.75 -3.92
N ALA A 68 -21.10 13.50 -4.59
CA ALA A 68 -21.68 14.36 -5.60
C ALA A 68 -23.01 14.88 -5.08
N THR A 69 -23.19 16.20 -5.06
CA THR A 69 -24.45 16.85 -4.66
C THR A 69 -25.09 17.48 -5.89
N VAL A 70 -26.31 17.06 -6.21
CA VAL A 70 -27.08 17.51 -7.36
C VAL A 70 -28.26 18.37 -6.91
N GLU A 71 -28.32 19.57 -7.44
CA GLU A 71 -29.36 20.54 -7.16
C GLU A 71 -29.93 21.09 -8.47
N SER A 72 -31.20 21.48 -8.46
CA SER A 72 -31.74 22.32 -9.51
C SER A 72 -31.00 23.67 -9.50
N ARG A 73 -31.07 24.41 -10.61
CA ARG A 73 -30.56 25.79 -10.65
C ARG A 73 -31.14 26.72 -9.58
N GLY A 74 -32.31 26.39 -9.02
CA GLY A 74 -32.92 27.13 -7.91
C GLY A 74 -32.36 26.78 -6.52
N GLY A 75 -31.35 25.91 -6.43
CA GLY A 75 -30.76 25.46 -5.16
C GLY A 75 -31.58 24.38 -4.44
N VAL A 76 -32.53 23.74 -5.14
CA VAL A 76 -33.32 22.64 -4.56
C VAL A 76 -32.62 21.32 -4.81
N ALA A 77 -32.29 20.61 -3.74
CA ALA A 77 -31.75 19.26 -3.77
C ALA A 77 -32.63 18.29 -4.58
N LEU A 78 -32.02 17.52 -5.48
CA LEU A 78 -32.73 16.58 -6.34
C LEU A 78 -32.59 15.15 -5.83
N SER A 79 -33.64 14.60 -5.24
CA SER A 79 -33.68 13.21 -4.77
C SER A 79 -34.01 12.23 -5.89
N GLY A 80 -33.46 11.01 -5.82
CA GLY A 80 -33.74 9.92 -6.76
C GLY A 80 -33.13 10.09 -8.14
N ARG A 81 -32.21 11.05 -8.33
CA ARG A 81 -31.55 11.31 -9.60
C ARG A 81 -30.36 10.36 -9.77
N SER A 82 -30.36 9.61 -10.87
CA SER A 82 -29.19 8.90 -11.37
C SER A 82 -28.50 9.73 -12.45
N PHE A 83 -27.18 9.63 -12.56
CA PHE A 83 -26.36 10.26 -13.60
C PHE A 83 -25.13 9.42 -13.88
N THR A 84 -24.43 9.70 -14.98
CA THR A 84 -23.20 8.99 -15.36
C THR A 84 -21.99 9.88 -15.16
N VAL A 85 -20.91 9.31 -14.61
CA VAL A 85 -19.60 9.98 -14.49
C VAL A 85 -18.59 9.20 -15.31
N LYS A 86 -17.71 9.91 -16.03
CA LYS A 86 -16.63 9.33 -16.83
C LYS A 86 -15.28 9.85 -16.36
N SER A 87 -14.29 8.96 -16.32
CA SER A 87 -12.88 9.34 -16.27
C SER A 87 -12.36 9.59 -17.69
N ASN A 88 -11.38 10.48 -17.81
CA ASN A 88 -10.62 10.65 -19.05
C ASN A 88 -9.60 9.52 -19.30
N ARG A 89 -9.43 8.58 -18.37
CA ARG A 89 -8.52 7.41 -18.52
C ARG A 89 -9.35 6.15 -18.68
N THR A 90 -8.96 5.31 -19.64
CA THR A 90 -9.68 4.07 -19.99
C THR A 90 -9.48 2.94 -18.97
N SER A 91 -8.46 3.04 -18.12
CA SER A 91 -8.14 2.06 -17.07
C SER A 91 -8.98 2.22 -15.80
N ASP A 92 -9.68 3.33 -15.66
CA ASP A 92 -10.40 3.67 -14.43
C ASP A 92 -11.81 3.09 -14.44
N THR A 93 -12.25 2.60 -13.29
CA THR A 93 -13.65 2.25 -13.05
C THR A 93 -14.30 3.36 -12.26
N VAL A 94 -15.41 3.90 -12.78
CA VAL A 94 -16.21 4.91 -12.09
C VAL A 94 -17.65 4.41 -12.02
N ARG A 95 -18.23 4.40 -10.82
CA ARG A 95 -19.62 3.98 -10.60
C ARG A 95 -20.32 4.86 -9.58
N LEU A 96 -21.63 5.04 -9.72
CA LEU A 96 -22.46 5.55 -8.64
C LEU A 96 -22.83 4.40 -7.71
N SER A 97 -22.82 4.64 -6.40
CA SER A 97 -23.31 3.68 -5.39
C SER A 97 -24.83 3.54 -5.40
N GLY A 98 -25.54 4.53 -5.97
CA GLY A 98 -26.99 4.60 -6.05
C GLY A 98 -27.44 5.97 -6.58
N PRO A 99 -28.77 6.17 -6.75
CA PRO A 99 -29.33 7.49 -7.03
C PRO A 99 -29.10 8.44 -5.84
N THR A 100 -29.28 9.73 -6.07
CA THR A 100 -29.19 10.75 -5.02
C THR A 100 -30.23 10.56 -3.90
N ASP A 101 -29.84 10.87 -2.67
CA ASP A 101 -30.70 10.86 -1.49
C ASP A 101 -31.59 12.14 -1.39
N SER A 102 -32.31 12.30 -0.27
CA SER A 102 -33.16 13.47 -0.02
C SER A 102 -32.41 14.80 0.03
N ASN A 103 -31.09 14.77 0.24
CA ASN A 103 -30.21 15.95 0.23
C ASN A 103 -29.53 16.13 -1.13
N GLY A 104 -29.98 15.41 -2.17
CA GLY A 104 -29.38 15.46 -3.51
C GLY A 104 -28.00 14.81 -3.57
N CYS A 105 -27.60 14.02 -2.57
CA CYS A 105 -26.25 13.47 -2.46
C CYS A 105 -26.20 12.03 -2.98
N ALA A 106 -25.19 11.72 -3.81
CA ALA A 106 -24.84 10.36 -4.21
C ALA A 106 -23.33 10.14 -4.04
N MET A 107 -22.92 8.91 -3.74
CA MET A 107 -21.50 8.55 -3.74
C MET A 107 -21.08 8.03 -5.11
N VAL A 108 -20.05 8.65 -5.67
CA VAL A 108 -19.32 8.20 -6.84
C VAL A 108 -18.06 7.49 -6.35
N ILE A 109 -17.87 6.24 -6.77
CA ILE A 109 -16.68 5.46 -6.44
C ILE A 109 -15.75 5.43 -7.65
N LEU A 110 -14.57 6.01 -7.48
CA LEU A 110 -13.45 5.91 -8.41
C LEU A 110 -12.52 4.78 -7.94
N GLU A 111 -12.26 3.84 -8.83
CA GLU A 111 -11.28 2.77 -8.64
C GLU A 111 -10.27 2.77 -9.79
N SER A 112 -8.98 2.79 -9.45
CA SER A 112 -7.91 2.72 -10.45
C SER A 112 -6.70 1.99 -9.90
N ARG A 113 -5.91 1.40 -10.80
CA ARG A 113 -4.57 0.89 -10.49
C ARG A 113 -3.47 1.78 -11.06
N GLU A 114 -3.83 2.82 -11.80
CA GLU A 114 -2.87 3.73 -12.45
C GLU A 114 -2.67 4.99 -11.61
N PRO A 115 -1.45 5.26 -11.10
CA PRO A 115 -1.14 6.54 -10.48
C PRO A 115 -1.19 7.67 -11.52
N GLY A 116 -1.17 8.91 -11.06
CA GLY A 116 -1.14 10.12 -11.88
C GLY A 116 -2.44 10.92 -11.83
N ILE A 117 -2.48 11.95 -12.68
CA ILE A 117 -3.59 12.90 -12.77
C ILE A 117 -4.69 12.34 -13.67
N LEU A 118 -5.94 12.54 -13.26
CA LEU A 118 -7.14 12.25 -14.03
C LEU A 118 -8.19 13.35 -13.83
N SER A 119 -9.22 13.31 -14.69
CA SER A 119 -10.36 14.21 -14.60
C SER A 119 -11.66 13.43 -14.71
N LEU A 120 -12.60 13.71 -13.81
CA LEU A 120 -13.95 13.17 -13.84
C LEU A 120 -14.94 14.19 -14.40
N THR A 121 -15.80 13.77 -15.32
CA THR A 121 -16.83 14.60 -15.95
C THR A 121 -18.19 13.92 -15.88
N VAL A 122 -19.26 14.69 -15.73
CA VAL A 122 -20.63 14.19 -15.81
C VAL A 122 -21.02 14.01 -17.28
N ALA A 123 -21.56 12.84 -17.61
CA ALA A 123 -22.09 12.51 -18.93
C ALA A 123 -23.62 12.49 -18.90
N ASP A 124 -24.22 13.59 -18.46
CA ASP A 124 -25.67 13.82 -18.41
C ASP A 124 -25.94 15.25 -18.88
N ALA A 125 -26.73 15.41 -19.94
CA ALA A 125 -26.97 16.71 -20.57
C ALA A 125 -27.77 17.67 -19.68
N ASP A 126 -28.50 17.16 -18.69
CA ASP A 126 -29.31 17.98 -17.78
C ASP A 126 -28.52 18.46 -16.55
N ILE A 127 -27.24 18.09 -16.44
CA ILE A 127 -26.38 18.43 -15.31
C ILE A 127 -25.11 19.14 -15.80
N THR A 128 -24.91 20.38 -15.37
CA THR A 128 -23.64 21.08 -15.53
C THR A 128 -22.76 20.88 -14.30
N ALA A 129 -21.49 20.49 -14.51
CA ALA A 129 -20.50 20.37 -13.46
C ALA A 129 -19.12 20.80 -13.98
N ILE A 130 -18.33 21.43 -13.12
CA ILE A 130 -16.89 21.57 -13.37
C ILE A 130 -16.25 20.20 -13.26
N ALA A 131 -15.33 19.87 -14.15
CA ALA A 131 -14.62 18.60 -14.10
C ALA A 131 -13.79 18.49 -12.80
N LEU A 132 -13.89 17.36 -12.10
CA LEU A 132 -13.10 17.13 -10.89
C LEU A 132 -11.72 16.58 -11.27
N SER A 133 -10.67 17.36 -11.02
CA SER A 133 -9.29 16.86 -11.15
C SER A 133 -8.88 16.09 -9.90
N VAL A 134 -8.34 14.89 -10.09
CA VAL A 134 -7.85 14.01 -9.02
C VAL A 134 -6.42 13.60 -9.34
N THR A 135 -5.56 13.55 -8.32
CA THR A 135 -4.21 12.98 -8.43
C THR A 135 -4.11 11.74 -7.55
N LEU A 136 -3.90 10.58 -8.16
CA LEU A 136 -3.67 9.33 -7.47
C LEU A 136 -2.15 9.11 -7.33
N LYS A 137 -1.63 9.13 -6.11
CA LYS A 137 -0.19 8.93 -5.88
C LYS A 137 0.02 8.12 -4.61
N ASP A 138 -0.42 8.70 -3.50
CA ASP A 138 -0.34 8.07 -2.18
C ASP A 138 -1.70 7.45 -1.84
N ALA A 139 -1.69 6.36 -1.08
CA ALA A 139 -2.92 5.75 -0.59
C ALA A 139 -2.71 5.10 0.76
N TRP A 140 -3.73 5.14 1.61
CA TRP A 140 -3.70 4.49 2.90
C TRP A 140 -4.18 3.05 2.82
N TYR A 141 -3.47 2.11 3.45
CA TYR A 141 -4.04 0.79 3.65
C TYR A 141 -5.19 0.83 4.67
N GLU A 142 -6.31 0.21 4.31
CA GLU A 142 -7.46 0.09 5.21
C GLU A 142 -7.15 -0.79 6.42
N SER A 143 -6.38 -1.85 6.28
CA SER A 143 -5.91 -2.62 7.43
C SER A 143 -4.65 -2.01 8.03
N THR A 144 -4.48 -2.15 9.35
CA THR A 144 -3.18 -1.95 9.99
C THR A 144 -2.29 -3.17 9.75
N PHE A 145 -0.98 -2.98 9.89
CA PHE A 145 0.02 -4.04 9.75
C PHE A 145 0.60 -4.42 11.10
N LEU A 146 0.74 -5.72 11.35
CA LEU A 146 1.62 -6.22 12.40
C LEU A 146 3.06 -5.85 12.03
N ILE A 147 3.77 -5.18 12.94
CA ILE A 147 5.17 -4.82 12.74
C ILE A 147 6.05 -5.70 13.62
N THR A 148 6.97 -6.44 12.99
CA THR A 148 8.05 -7.18 13.66
C THR A 148 9.42 -6.67 13.20
N GLY A 149 10.51 -7.27 13.68
CA GLY A 149 11.84 -6.99 13.14
C GLY A 149 12.68 -8.25 12.91
N TYR A 150 13.55 -8.17 11.90
CA TYR A 150 14.60 -9.14 11.60
C TYR A 150 15.96 -8.43 11.49
N HIS A 151 17.03 -9.19 11.67
CA HIS A 151 18.39 -8.65 11.77
C HIS A 151 19.42 -9.62 11.23
N VAL A 152 20.62 -9.15 10.90
CA VAL A 152 21.75 -10.06 10.67
C VAL A 152 22.25 -10.58 12.01
N CYS A 153 22.16 -11.89 12.23
CA CYS A 153 22.72 -12.50 13.43
C CYS A 153 24.24 -12.60 13.34
N PHE A 154 24.97 -12.38 14.44
CA PHE A 154 26.41 -12.59 14.48
C PHE A 154 26.72 -13.96 15.07
N GLU A 155 27.63 -14.70 14.46
CA GLU A 155 28.04 -16.01 14.99
C GLU A 155 28.63 -15.91 16.41
N SER A 156 29.18 -14.75 16.79
CA SER A 156 29.64 -14.46 18.15
C SER A 156 28.53 -14.50 19.20
N ASP A 157 27.28 -14.34 18.80
CA ASP A 157 26.11 -14.31 19.70
C ASP A 157 25.61 -15.73 20.03
N PHE A 158 26.25 -16.76 19.49
CA PHE A 158 25.87 -18.17 19.60
C PHE A 158 26.97 -18.99 20.29
N SER A 159 26.60 -20.15 20.82
CA SER A 159 27.50 -20.98 21.63
C SER A 159 27.43 -22.48 21.31
N GLY A 160 26.67 -22.87 20.29
CA GLY A 160 26.54 -24.26 19.87
C GLY A 160 27.82 -24.86 19.32
N GLU A 161 27.83 -26.18 19.21
CA GLU A 161 28.94 -26.94 18.63
C GLU A 161 29.29 -26.49 17.22
N SER A 162 30.56 -26.63 16.85
CA SER A 162 31.05 -26.28 15.52
C SER A 162 30.73 -27.40 14.53
N VAL A 163 30.01 -27.10 13.46
CA VAL A 163 29.60 -28.05 12.42
C VAL A 163 29.96 -27.52 11.04
N LEU A 164 30.19 -28.42 10.10
CA LEU A 164 30.44 -28.04 8.70
C LEU A 164 29.16 -27.42 8.12
N ALA A 165 29.25 -26.19 7.59
CA ALA A 165 28.13 -25.59 6.89
C ALA A 165 28.07 -26.13 5.45
N HIS A 166 27.07 -26.95 5.17
CA HIS A 166 26.88 -27.55 3.84
C HIS A 166 26.82 -26.49 2.74
N GLY A 167 27.49 -26.74 1.61
CA GLY A 167 27.65 -25.75 0.52
C GLY A 167 28.79 -24.76 0.74
N THR A 168 29.43 -24.80 1.91
CA THR A 168 30.70 -24.11 2.20
C THR A 168 31.78 -25.13 2.56
N ASN A 169 33.03 -24.68 2.64
CA ASN A 169 34.16 -25.49 3.14
C ASN A 169 34.60 -25.03 4.54
N ASP A 170 33.69 -24.43 5.30
CA ASP A 170 33.98 -23.80 6.60
C ASP A 170 33.05 -24.32 7.70
N TYR A 171 33.56 -24.29 8.94
CA TYR A 171 32.83 -24.70 10.13
C TYR A 171 32.23 -23.50 10.84
N HIS A 172 30.99 -23.65 11.28
CA HIS A 172 30.26 -22.62 12.02
C HIS A 172 29.46 -23.22 13.18
N LYS A 173 29.08 -22.38 14.15
CA LYS A 173 28.24 -22.82 15.26
C LYS A 173 26.87 -23.32 14.77
N ARG A 174 26.45 -24.49 15.25
CA ARG A 174 25.22 -25.16 14.81
C ARG A 174 23.96 -24.32 15.03
N ASP A 175 23.85 -23.70 16.19
CA ASP A 175 22.75 -22.81 16.58
C ASP A 175 22.77 -21.47 15.80
N PHE A 176 23.95 -20.98 15.42
CA PHE A 176 24.08 -19.86 14.48
C PHE A 176 23.54 -20.23 13.09
N LEU A 177 23.82 -21.42 12.56
CA LEU A 177 23.31 -21.83 11.25
C LEU A 177 21.83 -22.19 11.28
N TYR A 178 21.43 -23.08 12.20
CA TYR A 178 20.18 -23.83 12.15
C TYR A 178 19.17 -23.47 13.24
N GLY A 179 19.53 -22.59 14.18
CA GLY A 179 18.66 -22.16 15.27
C GLY A 179 17.57 -21.18 14.81
N ALA A 180 16.50 -21.08 15.58
CA ALA A 180 15.39 -20.15 15.37
C ALA A 180 15.78 -18.67 15.56
N ARG A 181 17.01 -18.40 16.01
CA ARG A 181 17.62 -17.06 16.04
C ARG A 181 18.73 -16.90 15.01
N GLY A 182 19.10 -17.99 14.33
CA GLY A 182 20.23 -18.11 13.42
C GLY A 182 19.93 -17.74 11.97
N VAL A 183 20.90 -18.04 11.11
CA VAL A 183 20.94 -17.69 9.68
C VAL A 183 19.69 -18.16 8.94
N VAL A 184 19.21 -19.37 9.19
CA VAL A 184 18.02 -19.91 8.50
C VAL A 184 16.72 -19.18 8.85
N MET A 185 16.62 -18.57 10.04
CA MET A 185 15.47 -17.76 10.41
C MET A 185 15.61 -16.33 9.88
N GLN A 186 16.79 -15.74 10.04
CA GLN A 186 17.05 -14.33 9.74
C GLN A 186 17.38 -14.06 8.26
N GLY A 187 17.66 -15.11 7.49
CA GLY A 187 18.03 -15.05 6.08
C GLY A 187 19.52 -14.73 5.82
N THR A 188 20.21 -14.06 6.75
CA THR A 188 21.65 -13.79 6.65
C THR A 188 22.29 -13.72 8.05
N GLY A 189 23.50 -14.25 8.18
CA GLY A 189 24.34 -14.05 9.37
C GLY A 189 25.74 -13.56 9.00
N LYS A 190 26.45 -12.98 9.96
CA LYS A 190 27.88 -12.64 9.85
C LYS A 190 28.69 -13.66 10.64
N ALA A 191 29.48 -14.44 9.91
CA ALA A 191 30.36 -15.44 10.49
C ALA A 191 31.56 -14.80 11.20
N SER A 192 32.21 -15.57 12.08
CA SER A 192 33.38 -15.14 12.85
C SER A 192 34.59 -14.81 11.98
N ASN A 193 34.64 -15.34 10.76
CA ASN A 193 35.62 -14.98 9.73
C ASN A 193 35.30 -13.64 9.01
N GLY A 194 34.28 -12.92 9.45
CA GLY A 194 33.87 -11.62 8.93
C GLY A 194 32.98 -11.66 7.69
N ARG A 195 32.78 -12.84 7.08
CA ARG A 195 31.98 -13.01 5.85
C ARG A 195 30.50 -13.14 6.17
N TYR A 196 29.65 -12.68 5.26
CA TYR A 196 28.22 -12.94 5.34
C TYR A 196 27.88 -14.31 4.77
N ILE A 197 27.02 -15.05 5.46
CA ILE A 197 26.54 -16.37 5.05
C ILE A 197 25.02 -16.34 4.99
N ARG A 198 24.45 -16.98 3.96
CA ARG A 198 23.01 -17.07 3.75
C ARG A 198 22.61 -18.48 3.31
N PRO A 199 21.37 -18.93 3.58
CA PRO A 199 20.88 -20.17 3.03
C PRO A 199 20.60 -20.01 1.53
N THR A 200 20.88 -21.06 0.76
CA THR A 200 20.54 -21.16 -0.67
C THR A 200 19.37 -22.12 -0.90
N GLN A 201 19.22 -23.10 -0.02
CA GLN A 201 18.11 -24.05 0.00
C GLN A 201 17.78 -24.38 1.46
N VAL A 202 16.49 -24.48 1.76
CA VAL A 202 16.00 -24.88 3.09
C VAL A 202 14.89 -25.90 2.89
N HIS A 203 15.25 -27.18 2.93
CA HIS A 203 14.33 -28.32 2.81
C HIS A 203 14.17 -29.03 4.16
N SER A 204 13.76 -28.27 5.18
CA SER A 204 13.56 -28.78 6.53
C SER A 204 12.35 -28.14 7.20
N GLY A 205 11.68 -28.92 8.06
CA GLY A 205 10.76 -28.41 9.06
C GLY A 205 11.49 -27.76 10.23
N TRP A 206 10.72 -27.07 11.06
CA TRP A 206 11.17 -26.55 12.34
C TRP A 206 10.79 -27.54 13.44
N HIS A 207 11.78 -27.93 14.25
CA HIS A 207 11.51 -28.49 15.56
C HIS A 207 10.76 -27.44 16.39
N ARG A 208 9.86 -27.92 17.25
CA ARG A 208 9.11 -27.10 18.20
C ARG A 208 9.40 -27.57 19.61
N ASN A 209 9.76 -26.64 20.49
CA ASN A 209 9.96 -26.94 21.89
C ASN A 209 8.63 -27.29 22.60
N SER A 210 8.70 -27.64 23.88
CA SER A 210 7.53 -28.01 24.70
C SER A 210 6.45 -26.92 24.80
N HIS A 211 6.79 -25.66 24.51
CA HIS A 211 5.87 -24.53 24.48
C HIS A 211 5.30 -24.28 23.07
N GLY A 212 5.61 -25.14 22.10
CA GLY A 212 5.19 -25.01 20.71
C GLY A 212 5.99 -24.00 19.88
N ASN A 213 7.03 -23.38 20.45
CA ASN A 213 7.85 -22.39 19.76
C ASN A 213 8.94 -23.05 18.94
N ARG A 214 9.29 -22.48 17.78
CA ARG A 214 10.42 -22.93 16.97
C ARG A 214 11.73 -22.75 17.74
N ASP A 215 12.64 -23.71 17.65
CA ASP A 215 13.95 -23.63 18.28
C ASP A 215 15.11 -23.97 17.33
N TYR A 216 15.05 -25.02 16.53
CA TYR A 216 16.03 -25.38 15.51
C TYR A 216 15.39 -26.14 14.32
N LEU A 217 16.11 -26.27 13.21
CA LEU A 217 15.65 -27.08 12.07
C LEU A 217 15.80 -28.58 12.32
N ASP A 218 14.74 -29.35 12.02
CA ASP A 218 14.71 -30.81 12.22
C ASP A 218 15.77 -31.57 11.41
N ASN A 219 16.05 -31.11 10.18
CA ASN A 219 16.97 -31.75 9.25
C ASN A 219 18.00 -30.75 8.71
N PRO A 220 19.13 -30.53 9.41
CA PRO A 220 20.23 -29.68 8.93
C PRO A 220 20.80 -30.12 7.57
N ASP A 221 20.76 -31.42 7.26
CA ASP A 221 21.30 -31.95 6.00
C ASP A 221 20.51 -31.49 4.78
N GLY A 222 19.24 -31.08 4.98
CA GLY A 222 18.37 -30.50 3.96
C GLY A 222 18.64 -29.01 3.67
N VAL A 223 19.68 -28.42 4.26
CA VAL A 223 20.02 -27.01 4.12
C VAL A 223 21.40 -26.87 3.51
N ALA A 224 21.59 -25.92 2.61
CA ALA A 224 22.91 -25.48 2.19
C ALA A 224 23.03 -23.97 2.27
N PHE A 225 24.28 -23.52 2.38
CA PHE A 225 24.67 -22.14 2.56
C PHE A 225 25.66 -21.72 1.47
N MET A 226 25.75 -20.42 1.29
CA MET A 226 26.83 -19.80 0.53
C MET A 226 27.29 -18.53 1.23
N TYR A 227 28.55 -18.18 0.98
CA TYR A 227 29.04 -16.85 1.32
C TYR A 227 28.51 -15.80 0.34
N THR A 228 28.30 -14.60 0.86
CA THR A 228 27.88 -13.44 0.09
C THR A 228 28.64 -12.20 0.57
N ASP A 229 28.77 -11.20 -0.29
CA ASP A 229 29.51 -9.97 0.00
C ASP A 229 28.67 -8.93 0.75
N SER A 230 27.36 -9.16 0.89
CA SER A 230 26.44 -8.21 1.50
C SER A 230 25.17 -8.88 2.03
N VAL A 231 24.41 -8.15 2.83
CA VAL A 231 23.09 -8.59 3.31
C VAL A 231 22.08 -8.47 2.17
N GLN A 232 21.42 -9.57 1.83
CA GLN A 232 20.55 -9.67 0.66
C GLN A 232 19.15 -10.11 1.07
N GLY A 233 18.16 -9.32 0.67
CA GLY A 233 16.76 -9.72 0.66
C GLY A 233 16.37 -10.39 -0.66
N ALA A 234 15.11 -10.75 -0.79
CA ALA A 234 14.56 -11.40 -1.97
C ALA A 234 14.51 -10.49 -3.21
N TYR A 235 14.48 -9.16 -3.03
CA TYR A 235 14.32 -8.17 -4.12
C TYR A 235 15.50 -7.21 -4.26
N GLY A 236 16.53 -7.35 -3.43
CA GLY A 236 17.75 -6.56 -3.50
C GLY A 236 18.53 -6.53 -2.17
N PRO A 237 19.61 -5.74 -2.10
CA PRO A 237 20.35 -5.53 -0.86
C PRO A 237 19.47 -4.90 0.23
N VAL A 238 19.58 -5.36 1.47
CA VAL A 238 18.84 -4.79 2.60
C VAL A 238 19.71 -3.90 3.47
N ARG A 239 19.12 -2.82 3.99
CA ARG A 239 19.82 -1.80 4.79
C ARG A 239 18.98 -1.35 5.96
N GLU A 240 19.65 -1.09 7.08
CA GLU A 240 19.01 -0.61 8.30
C GLU A 240 18.29 0.73 8.04
N ASN A 241 17.15 0.94 8.69
CA ASN A 241 16.31 2.14 8.54
C ASN A 241 15.81 2.38 7.11
N HIS A 242 15.86 1.36 6.25
CA HIS A 242 15.46 1.43 4.84
C HIS A 242 14.58 0.25 4.47
N SER A 243 15.07 -0.97 4.70
CA SER A 243 14.46 -2.18 4.12
C SER A 243 13.45 -2.84 5.05
N ILE A 244 12.39 -3.38 4.45
CA ILE A 244 11.37 -4.21 5.11
C ILE A 244 11.13 -5.49 4.29
N ALA A 245 10.77 -6.57 4.99
CA ALA A 245 10.16 -7.74 4.37
C ALA A 245 8.64 -7.56 4.30
N ILE A 246 8.03 -7.92 3.17
CA ILE A 246 6.60 -7.71 2.90
C ILE A 246 5.94 -8.96 2.30
N ASP A 247 4.60 -9.01 2.33
CA ASP A 247 3.80 -9.90 1.47
C ASP A 247 3.59 -9.22 0.10
N PRO A 248 4.16 -9.74 -1.00
CA PRO A 248 4.07 -9.12 -2.33
C PRO A 248 2.66 -9.12 -2.93
N ARG A 249 1.71 -9.84 -2.32
CA ARG A 249 0.28 -9.79 -2.70
C ARG A 249 -0.45 -8.60 -2.10
N ILE A 250 0.13 -7.93 -1.10
CA ILE A 250 -0.44 -6.78 -0.39
C ILE A 250 0.32 -5.49 -0.69
N ILE A 251 1.66 -5.53 -0.61
CA ILE A 251 2.54 -4.41 -0.94
C ILE A 251 3.34 -4.78 -2.20
N PRO A 252 3.35 -3.96 -3.27
CA PRO A 252 4.17 -4.26 -4.44
C PRO A 252 5.66 -4.38 -4.07
N LYS A 253 6.38 -5.26 -4.77
CA LYS A 253 7.83 -5.42 -4.61
C LYS A 253 8.52 -4.07 -4.84
N ARG A 254 9.50 -3.74 -4.00
CA ARG A 254 10.28 -2.50 -4.03
C ARG A 254 9.46 -1.22 -3.81
N ALA A 255 8.19 -1.34 -3.41
CA ALA A 255 7.38 -0.18 -3.07
C ALA A 255 7.92 0.54 -1.84
N GLN A 256 7.73 1.84 -1.84
CA GLN A 256 7.95 2.73 -0.72
C GLN A 256 6.66 2.87 0.09
N VAL A 257 6.79 2.69 1.41
CA VAL A 257 5.71 2.86 2.37
C VAL A 257 6.15 3.74 3.53
N ASP A 258 5.24 4.51 4.10
CA ASP A 258 5.43 5.23 5.36
C ASP A 258 4.67 4.49 6.47
N ILE A 259 5.40 4.04 7.48
CA ILE A 259 4.88 3.21 8.57
C ILE A 259 4.83 4.06 9.83
N GLU A 260 3.67 4.14 10.47
CA GLU A 260 3.47 4.88 11.72
C GLU A 260 4.53 4.52 12.79
N MET A 261 5.19 5.54 13.35
CA MET A 261 6.29 5.45 14.34
C MET A 261 7.59 4.78 13.85
N VAL A 262 7.68 4.36 12.59
CA VAL A 262 8.90 3.77 11.99
C VAL A 262 9.45 4.66 10.87
N GLY A 263 8.55 5.28 10.12
CA GLY A 263 8.83 6.15 8.98
C GLY A 263 8.93 5.40 7.66
N LEU A 264 9.61 6.02 6.72
CA LEU A 264 9.73 5.60 5.33
C LEU A 264 10.56 4.32 5.18
N ARG A 265 10.03 3.31 4.49
CA ARG A 265 10.70 2.02 4.23
C ARG A 265 10.42 1.50 2.82
N PHE A 266 11.21 0.55 2.37
CA PHE A 266 11.17 -0.06 1.04
C PHE A 266 11.01 -1.57 1.13
N GLY A 267 10.06 -2.12 0.36
CA GLY A 267 9.80 -3.55 0.24
C GLY A 267 10.89 -4.30 -0.51
N ASP A 268 12.07 -4.44 0.09
CA ASP A 268 13.27 -5.05 -0.50
C ASP A 268 13.36 -6.56 -0.23
N ASP A 269 12.52 -7.10 0.65
CA ASP A 269 12.55 -8.51 1.07
C ASP A 269 11.16 -9.14 1.21
N THR A 270 11.12 -10.45 1.43
CA THR A 270 9.92 -11.20 1.80
C THR A 270 10.30 -12.39 2.68
N GLY A 271 9.34 -12.93 3.42
CA GLY A 271 9.56 -14.10 4.26
C GLY A 271 8.34 -15.01 4.28
N SER A 272 8.55 -16.30 4.52
CA SER A 272 7.47 -17.30 4.53
C SER A 272 6.43 -17.07 5.63
N ALA A 273 6.82 -16.36 6.70
CA ALA A 273 5.92 -15.96 7.78
C ALA A 273 5.31 -14.56 7.58
N ILE A 274 5.80 -13.79 6.60
CA ILE A 274 5.36 -12.43 6.34
C ILE A 274 4.21 -12.47 5.35
N ILE A 275 3.01 -12.71 5.89
CA ILE A 275 1.80 -13.01 5.13
C ILE A 275 0.68 -12.03 5.50
N GLY A 276 0.00 -11.50 4.49
CA GLY A 276 -1.08 -10.53 4.66
C GLY A 276 -0.55 -9.18 5.13
N HIS A 277 -1.24 -8.57 6.09
CA HIS A 277 -0.87 -7.28 6.67
C HIS A 277 0.18 -7.46 7.78
N HIS A 278 1.35 -7.95 7.40
CA HIS A 278 2.52 -8.13 8.27
C HIS A 278 3.75 -7.55 7.57
N ILE A 279 4.50 -6.71 8.27
CA ILE A 279 5.78 -6.15 7.84
C ILE A 279 6.85 -6.55 8.85
N ASP A 280 8.00 -7.01 8.35
CA ASP A 280 9.20 -7.23 9.16
C ASP A 280 10.23 -6.14 8.86
N ASN A 281 10.57 -5.31 9.85
CA ASN A 281 11.54 -4.24 9.67
C ASN A 281 12.97 -4.76 9.82
N PHE A 282 13.84 -4.43 8.87
CA PHE A 282 15.26 -4.76 9.02
C PHE A 282 15.90 -3.78 10.01
N VAL A 283 16.29 -4.30 11.17
CA VAL A 283 16.74 -3.45 12.29
C VAL A 283 18.26 -3.27 12.33
N GLY A 284 19.03 -4.03 11.55
CA GLY A 284 20.50 -3.95 11.53
C GLY A 284 21.15 -5.29 11.84
N ALA A 285 22.21 -5.30 12.65
CA ALA A 285 23.02 -6.49 12.89
C ALA A 285 23.41 -6.68 14.36
N GLY A 286 23.46 -7.94 14.79
CA GLY A 286 23.82 -8.37 16.14
C GLY A 286 22.66 -8.39 17.14
N ALA A 287 22.79 -9.22 18.18
CA ALA A 287 21.73 -9.44 19.17
C ALA A 287 21.33 -8.18 19.96
N ALA A 288 22.23 -7.22 20.15
CA ALA A 288 21.93 -5.98 20.89
C ALA A 288 20.91 -5.09 20.15
N VAL A 289 21.01 -5.03 18.82
CA VAL A 289 20.08 -4.29 17.97
C VAL A 289 18.71 -4.95 17.99
N GLN A 290 18.67 -6.29 17.87
CA GLN A 290 17.44 -7.07 18.01
C GLN A 290 16.78 -6.82 19.37
N ALA A 291 17.54 -6.90 20.47
CA ALA A 291 17.01 -6.70 21.81
C ALA A 291 16.46 -5.28 22.01
N THR A 292 17.10 -4.26 21.43
CA THR A 292 16.60 -2.88 21.47
C THR A 292 15.26 -2.76 20.75
N TRP A 293 15.12 -3.38 19.59
CA TRP A 293 13.86 -3.41 18.84
C TRP A 293 12.76 -4.18 19.58
N GLU A 294 13.07 -5.36 20.12
CA GLU A 294 12.12 -6.21 20.83
C GLU A 294 11.54 -5.55 22.08
N ASN A 295 12.36 -4.76 22.80
CA ASN A 295 11.93 -4.00 23.97
C ASN A 295 11.33 -2.62 23.61
N GLY A 296 11.37 -2.24 22.33
CA GLY A 296 10.82 -0.99 21.83
C GLY A 296 9.29 -0.99 21.75
N SER A 297 8.70 0.20 21.63
CA SER A 297 7.24 0.37 21.61
C SER A 297 6.56 -0.01 20.30
N VAL A 298 7.32 -0.45 19.28
CA VAL A 298 6.81 -0.74 17.92
C VAL A 298 6.68 -2.23 17.66
N ASN A 299 7.63 -3.04 18.15
CA ASN A 299 7.64 -4.47 17.86
C ASN A 299 6.36 -5.17 18.39
N ASN A 300 5.82 -6.11 17.60
CA ASN A 300 4.57 -6.83 17.89
C ASN A 300 3.34 -5.94 18.08
N THR A 301 3.29 -4.79 17.40
CA THR A 301 2.13 -3.90 17.43
C THR A 301 1.51 -3.70 16.04
N GLN A 302 0.26 -3.24 16.02
CA GLN A 302 -0.44 -2.87 14.80
C GLN A 302 -0.15 -1.40 14.46
N ARG A 303 0.22 -1.11 13.21
CA ARG A 303 0.54 0.24 12.73
C ARG A 303 -0.16 0.57 11.44
N LYS A 304 -0.52 1.84 11.27
CA LYS A 304 -1.02 2.37 10.00
C LYS A 304 0.13 2.43 8.99
N VAL A 305 -0.18 2.13 7.73
CA VAL A 305 0.79 2.16 6.64
C VAL A 305 0.21 2.90 5.45
N LYS A 306 0.97 3.86 4.93
CA LYS A 306 0.66 4.60 3.71
C LYS A 306 1.56 4.10 2.58
N TYR A 307 0.96 3.70 1.47
CA TYR A 307 1.68 3.49 0.22
C TYR A 307 2.07 4.84 -0.39
N ILE A 308 3.33 4.97 -0.81
CA ILE A 308 3.89 6.20 -1.39
C ILE A 308 4.14 6.06 -2.90
N GLY A 309 4.55 4.88 -3.34
CA GLY A 309 4.94 4.65 -4.73
C GLY A 309 5.96 3.53 -4.91
N ILE A 310 6.47 3.39 -6.12
CA ILE A 310 7.67 2.60 -6.47
C ILE A 310 8.68 3.59 -7.06
#